data_AF-A0A349EK27-F1
#
_entry.id   AF-A0A349EK27-F1
#
_cell.length_a   1.000
_cell.length_b   1.000
_cell.length_c   1.000
_cell.angle_alpha   90.00
_cell.angle_beta   90.00
_cell.angle_gamma   90.00
#
_symmetry.space_group_name_H-M   'P 1'
#
loop_
_entity.id
_entity.type
_entity.pdbx_description
1 polymer ?
#
loop_
_entity_poly.entity_id
_entity_poly.type
_entity_poly.pdbx_seq_one_letter_code
_entity_poly.pdbx_strand_id
1 'polypeptide(L)'
;DFYRDPDMPPSSVYDRLQPLDIETILLMMAKARKDSAKKNISLYLTHLRTVRVSLTGDDLKTLGIPPGPKYKKILSRLKDAKLDGMVETPDDEIAFVRKLAEA
;
A
#
# COMPACT_ATOMS: atom_id res chain seq x y z
N ASP A 1 13.59 -8.08 9.84
CA ASP A 1 12.83 -7.48 10.96
C ASP A 1 12.50 -6.03 10.72
N PHE A 2 11.31 -5.58 11.12
CA PHE A 2 10.82 -4.19 10.99
C PHE A 2 11.82 -3.14 11.51
N TYR A 3 12.59 -3.48 12.55
CA TYR A 3 13.61 -2.63 13.16
C TYR A 3 15.01 -2.79 12.55
N ARG A 4 15.18 -3.56 11.47
CA ARG A 4 16.49 -3.89 10.89
C ARG A 4 16.70 -3.36 9.47
N ASP A 5 15.65 -2.92 8.80
CA ASP A 5 15.70 -2.49 7.40
C ASP A 5 15.41 -0.99 7.26
N PRO A 6 16.42 -0.16 6.92
CA PRO A 6 16.24 1.27 6.76
C PRO A 6 15.54 1.66 5.44
N ASP A 7 15.55 0.78 4.44
CA ASP A 7 15.08 1.05 3.08
C ASP A 7 13.83 0.21 2.72
N MET A 8 13.05 -0.13 3.75
CA MET A 8 11.82 -0.90 3.59
C MET A 8 10.83 -0.15 2.67
N PRO A 9 10.31 -0.81 1.62
CA PRO A 9 9.28 -0.21 0.79
C PRO A 9 8.07 0.24 1.62
N PRO A 10 7.48 1.41 1.31
CA PRO A 10 6.27 1.87 1.99
C PRO A 10 5.12 0.85 2.03
N SER A 11 4.91 0.08 0.95
CA SER A 11 3.95 -1.02 0.89
C SER A 11 4.21 -2.07 1.97
N SER A 12 5.47 -2.47 2.17
CA SER A 12 5.88 -3.40 3.23
C SER A 12 5.68 -2.85 4.65
N VAL A 13 5.82 -1.53 4.84
CA VAL A 13 5.48 -0.88 6.12
C VAL A 13 3.96 -0.92 6.34
N TYR A 14 3.18 -0.59 5.31
CA TYR A 14 1.73 -0.62 5.36
C TYR A 14 1.19 -2.01 5.72
N ASP A 15 1.66 -3.07 5.05
CA ASP A 15 1.19 -4.44 5.26
C ASP A 15 1.42 -4.95 6.69
N ARG A 16 2.47 -4.48 7.34
CA ARG A 16 2.81 -4.89 8.72
C ARG A 16 2.01 -4.14 9.77
N LEU A 17 1.69 -2.87 9.52
CA LEU A 17 1.03 -2.01 10.50
C LEU A 17 -0.49 -2.00 10.33
N GLN A 18 -1.01 -2.16 9.10
CA GLN A 18 -2.45 -2.16 8.83
C GLN A 18 -3.27 -3.18 9.63
N PRO A 19 -2.78 -4.40 9.92
CA PRO A 19 -3.52 -5.37 10.72
C PRO A 19 -3.61 -5.03 12.22
N LEU A 20 -2.82 -4.06 12.70
CA LEU A 20 -2.72 -3.69 14.10
C LEU A 20 -3.66 -2.53 14.43
N ASP A 21 -4.15 -2.49 15.68
CA ASP A 21 -4.87 -1.33 16.20
C ASP A 21 -3.93 -0.13 16.44
N ILE A 22 -4.54 1.05 16.57
CA ILE A 22 -3.80 2.31 16.68
C ILE A 22 -3.02 2.39 18.00
N GLU A 23 -3.55 1.85 19.09
CA GLU A 23 -2.92 1.80 20.41
C GLU A 23 -1.62 0.99 20.37
N THR A 24 -1.63 -0.16 19.70
CA THR A 24 -0.46 -1.03 19.50
C THR A 24 0.61 -0.30 18.70
N ILE A 25 0.23 0.40 17.63
CA ILE A 25 1.15 1.15 16.79
C ILE A 25 1.79 2.32 17.58
N LEU A 26 1.00 3.03 18.39
CA LEU A 26 1.49 4.11 19.26
C LEU A 26 2.44 3.57 20.34
N LEU A 27 2.13 2.42 20.94
CA LEU A 27 3.01 1.74 21.90
C LEU A 27 4.34 1.33 21.25
N MET A 28 4.30 0.81 20.01
CA MET A 28 5.50 0.50 19.23
C MET A 28 6.35 1.75 19.00
N MET A 29 5.74 2.89 18.66
CA MET A 29 6.46 4.16 18.48
C MET A 29 7.15 4.61 19.78
N ALA A 30 6.43 4.57 20.91
CA ALA A 30 6.96 4.94 22.21
C ALA A 30 8.15 4.07 22.65
N LYS A 31 8.14 2.78 22.29
CA LYS A 31 9.19 1.81 22.63
C LYS A 31 10.32 1.73 21.60
N ALA A 32 10.15 2.30 20.41
CA ALA A 32 11.14 2.23 19.35
C ALA A 32 12.43 2.97 19.74
N ARG A 33 13.56 2.25 19.78
CA ARG A 33 14.88 2.83 20.06
C ARG A 33 15.61 3.33 18.82
N LYS A 34 15.25 2.80 17.64
CA LYS A 34 15.89 3.16 16.37
C LYS A 34 15.06 4.20 15.62
N ASP A 35 15.74 5.19 15.07
CA ASP A 35 15.08 6.27 14.33
C ASP A 35 14.42 5.78 13.04
N SER A 36 14.98 4.75 12.37
CA SER A 36 14.35 4.13 11.20
C SER A 36 12.97 3.55 11.51
N ALA A 37 12.82 2.90 12.66
CA ALA A 37 11.52 2.36 13.08
C ALA A 37 10.53 3.47 13.44
N LYS A 38 10.97 4.52 14.14
CA LYS A 38 10.13 5.70 14.41
C LYS A 38 9.68 6.38 13.11
N LYS A 39 10.59 6.52 12.14
CA LYS A 39 10.31 7.08 10.81
C LYS A 39 9.25 6.26 10.08
N ASN A 40 9.39 4.93 10.04
CA ASN A 40 8.42 4.06 9.37
C ASN A 40 7.03 4.11 10.04
N ILE A 41 6.97 4.09 11.37
CA ILE A 41 5.70 4.20 12.09
C ILE A 41 5.07 5.59 11.86
N SER A 42 5.86 6.66 11.92
CA SER A 42 5.39 8.02 11.65
C SER A 42 4.86 8.15 10.21
N LEU A 43 5.59 7.62 9.22
CA LEU A 43 5.19 7.59 7.81
C LEU A 43 3.84 6.88 7.63
N TYR A 44 3.65 5.74 8.30
CA TYR A 44 2.38 5.03 8.26
C TYR A 44 1.22 5.85 8.85
N LEU A 45 1.43 6.40 10.05
CA LEU A 45 0.40 7.14 10.78
C LEU A 45 -0.02 8.44 10.08
N THR A 46 0.94 9.12 9.47
CA THR A 46 0.73 10.44 8.84
C THR A 46 0.34 10.36 7.37
N HIS A 47 0.76 9.30 6.66
CA HIS A 47 0.58 9.22 5.21
C HIS A 47 -0.01 7.87 4.76
N LEU A 48 0.72 6.76 4.89
CA LEU A 48 0.38 5.50 4.20
C LEU A 48 -1.02 4.97 4.53
N ARG A 49 -1.49 5.13 5.77
CA ARG A 49 -2.83 4.68 6.17
C ARG A 49 -3.98 5.40 5.45
N THR A 50 -3.71 6.57 4.89
CA THR A 50 -4.70 7.40 4.17
C THR A 50 -4.67 7.20 2.66
N VAL A 51 -3.64 6.54 2.13
CA VAL A 51 -3.49 6.27 0.69
C VAL A 51 -4.58 5.33 0.22
N ARG A 52 -5.29 5.75 -0.83
CA ARG A 52 -6.34 4.98 -1.50
C ARG A 52 -6.12 5.00 -3.01
N VAL A 53 -6.40 3.87 -3.64
CA VAL A 53 -6.55 3.79 -5.09
C VAL A 53 -7.94 4.32 -5.47
N SER A 54 -8.04 4.97 -6.63
CA SER A 54 -9.30 5.47 -7.17
C SER A 54 -10.11 4.38 -7.88
N LEU A 55 -9.43 3.37 -8.44
CA LEU A 55 -10.09 2.28 -9.15
C LEU A 55 -10.78 1.28 -8.22
N THR A 56 -11.96 0.88 -8.62
CA THR A 56 -12.81 -0.14 -8.00
C THR A 56 -12.90 -1.39 -8.87
N GLY A 57 -13.53 -2.46 -8.37
CA GLY A 57 -13.80 -3.65 -9.17
C GLY A 57 -14.71 -3.38 -10.38
N ASP A 58 -15.63 -2.43 -10.27
CA ASP A 58 -16.51 -2.05 -11.39
C ASP A 58 -15.74 -1.30 -12.49
N ASP A 59 -14.72 -0.53 -12.10
CA ASP A 59 -13.80 0.09 -13.06
C ASP A 59 -12.99 -0.97 -13.80
N LEU A 60 -12.49 -2.01 -13.10
CA LEU A 60 -11.82 -3.14 -13.76
C LEU A 60 -12.71 -3.83 -14.79
N LYS A 61 -14.00 -3.99 -14.48
CA LYS A 61 -14.99 -4.55 -15.39
C LYS A 61 -15.17 -3.67 -16.63
N THR A 62 -15.25 -2.35 -16.43
CA THR A 62 -15.37 -1.36 -17.50
C THR A 62 -14.12 -1.34 -18.39
N LEU A 63 -12.95 -1.61 -17.82
CA LEU A 63 -11.68 -1.80 -18.53
C LEU A 63 -11.58 -3.13 -19.29
N GLY A 64 -12.64 -3.95 -19.32
CA GLY A 64 -12.70 -5.22 -20.06
C GLY A 64 -12.07 -6.41 -19.33
N ILE A 65 -11.73 -6.26 -18.06
CA ILE A 65 -11.17 -7.35 -17.25
C ILE A 65 -12.32 -8.22 -16.74
N PRO A 66 -12.35 -9.54 -16.97
CA PRO A 66 -13.43 -10.38 -16.49
C PRO A 66 -13.38 -10.52 -14.95
N PRO A 67 -14.54 -10.48 -14.27
CA PRO A 67 -14.61 -10.56 -12.82
C PRO A 67 -14.10 -11.89 -12.28
N GLY A 68 -13.47 -11.85 -11.11
CA GLY A 68 -13.00 -13.06 -10.42
C GLY A 68 -11.93 -12.77 -9.36
N PRO A 69 -11.34 -13.83 -8.75
CA PRO A 69 -10.36 -13.71 -7.67
C PRO A 69 -9.15 -12.82 -8.02
N LYS A 70 -8.83 -12.67 -9.31
CA LYS A 70 -7.76 -11.81 -9.80
C LYS A 70 -7.96 -10.32 -9.50
N TYR A 71 -9.21 -9.86 -9.30
CA TYR A 71 -9.49 -8.46 -8.95
C TYR A 71 -8.79 -8.06 -7.65
N LYS A 72 -8.89 -8.92 -6.62
CA LYS A 72 -8.22 -8.69 -5.34
C LYS A 72 -6.71 -8.55 -5.54
N LYS A 73 -6.12 -9.41 -6.38
CA LYS A 73 -4.68 -9.36 -6.70
C LYS A 73 -4.30 -8.06 -7.42
N ILE A 74 -5.09 -7.66 -8.42
CA ILE A 74 -4.84 -6.43 -9.19
C ILE A 74 -4.93 -5.20 -8.28
N LEU A 75 -6.03 -5.07 -7.52
CA LEU A 75 -6.23 -3.92 -6.62
C LEU A 75 -5.21 -3.87 -5.49
N SER A 76 -4.79 -5.03 -4.97
CA SER A 76 -3.69 -5.11 -4.00
C SER A 76 -2.39 -4.60 -4.60
N ARG A 77 -1.98 -5.11 -5.77
CA ARG A 77 -0.74 -4.67 -6.43
C ARG A 77 -0.78 -3.20 -6.85
N LEU A 78 -1.94 -2.69 -7.26
CA LEU A 78 -2.13 -1.28 -7.56
C LEU A 78 -1.93 -0.43 -6.31
N LYS A 79 -2.49 -0.87 -5.17
CA LYS A 79 -2.30 -0.19 -3.90
C LYS A 79 -0.85 -0.20 -3.45
N ASP A 80 -0.15 -1.33 -3.60
CA ASP A 80 1.28 -1.43 -3.28
C ASP A 80 2.10 -0.47 -4.14
N ALA A 81 1.85 -0.45 -5.46
CA ALA A 81 2.51 0.46 -6.39
C ALA A 81 2.25 1.94 -6.04
N LYS A 82 1.03 2.28 -5.61
CA LYS A 82 0.68 3.63 -5.16
C LYS A 82 1.36 4.01 -3.85
N LEU A 83 1.41 3.08 -2.89
CA LEU A 83 2.14 3.27 -1.62
C LEU A 83 3.63 3.49 -1.87
N ASP A 84 4.21 2.77 -2.83
CA ASP A 84 5.62 2.84 -3.20
C ASP A 84 5.95 4.02 -4.14
N GLY A 85 4.97 4.88 -4.46
CA GLY A 85 5.17 6.06 -5.30
C GLY A 85 5.38 5.77 -6.79
N MET A 86 5.04 4.57 -7.26
CA MET A 86 5.12 4.19 -8.68
C MET A 86 3.91 4.63 -9.49
N VAL A 87 2.82 4.98 -8.82
CA VAL A 87 1.52 5.37 -9.39
C VAL A 87 1.01 6.55 -8.57
N GLU A 88 0.84 7.71 -9.21
CA GLU A 88 0.45 8.94 -8.50
C GLU A 88 -0.94 9.42 -8.92
N THR A 89 -1.27 9.26 -10.19
CA THR A 89 -2.50 9.81 -10.80
C THR A 89 -3.53 8.73 -11.12
N PRO A 90 -4.82 9.08 -11.28
CA PRO A 90 -5.84 8.14 -11.77
C PRO A 90 -5.49 7.53 -13.13
N ASP A 91 -4.85 8.30 -14.02
CA ASP A 91 -4.41 7.80 -15.33
C ASP A 91 -3.28 6.76 -15.20
N ASP A 92 -2.35 6.98 -14.26
CA ASP A 92 -1.32 5.98 -13.93
C ASP A 92 -1.96 4.70 -13.39
N GLU A 93 -3.02 4.80 -12.57
CA GLU A 93 -3.72 3.63 -12.05
C GLU A 93 -4.31 2.77 -13.19
N ILE A 94 -4.94 3.42 -14.18
CA ILE A 94 -5.50 2.75 -15.35
C ILE A 94 -4.39 2.09 -16.16
N ALA A 95 -3.30 2.81 -16.45
CA ALA A 95 -2.17 2.30 -17.20
C ALA A 95 -1.52 1.08 -16.49
N PHE A 96 -1.35 1.17 -15.17
CA PHE A 96 -0.78 0.10 -14.35
C PHE A 96 -1.67 -1.15 -14.34
N VAL A 97 -2.99 -0.98 -14.20
CA VAL A 97 -3.96 -2.09 -14.22
C VAL A 97 -3.99 -2.79 -15.57
N ARG A 98 -3.98 -2.05 -16.68
CA ARG A 98 -3.95 -2.65 -18.04
C ARG A 98 -2.71 -3.51 -18.24
N LYS A 99 -1.54 -2.98 -17.89
CA LYS A 99 -0.26 -3.73 -17.95
C LYS A 99 -0.29 -5.00 -17.10
N LEU A 100 -0.92 -4.96 -15.92
CA LEU A 100 -1.08 -6.14 -15.07
C LEU A 100 -2.08 -7.18 -15.60
N ALA A 101 -3.07 -6.76 -16.38
CA ALA A 101 -4.08 -7.66 -16.94
C ALA A 101 -3.58 -8.40 -18.19
N GLU A 102 -2.60 -7.83 -18.88
CA GLU A 102 -1.93 -8.41 -20.06
C GLU A 102 -0.79 -9.39 -19.71
N ALA A 103 -0.34 -9.39 -18.46
CA ALA A 103 0.76 -10.23 -17.94
C ALA A 103 0.26 -11.53 -17.28
#